data_AF-A0A7C2W6F4-F1
#
_entry.id   AF-A0A7C2W6F4-F1
#
_cell.length_a   1.000
_cell.length_b   1.000
_cell.length_c   1.000
_cell.angle_alpha   90.00
_cell.angle_beta   90.00
_cell.angle_gamma   90.00
#
_symmetry.space_group_name_H-M   'P 1'
#
loop_
_entity.id
_entity.type
_entity.pdbx_description
1 polymer ?
#
loop_
_entity_poly.entity_id
_entity_poly.type
_entity_poly.pdbx_seq_one_letter_code
_entity_poly.pdbx_strand_id
1 'polypeptide(L)'
;MSFDLTAVFRALQSQVVGRRQEAEEIVAALAAGRDVVLEGPPGTSKSTLLRTIAQASGLPFVLVEGNADLTPAKLIGYHNPAQVVRHGYRPEDFVPGPLPDAMQRGGFLYIEEFNRVPEDTLNALLGPLAERILVVPRVGIVRAADTFRLIAAMNPFDNVGTMRVSRSIGDRLTRLAIGYQSEQEERAIVRRRTGSRNRWLVDAAVALSRATRDHPEVRMGASVRGAIDLVLVAERLAPLRGVDLSKPDDAAKDVVLEAALLALSGRIAFAEGAGRTPEGIVRELWENYFYFIPQAARGRQTLDLPSAVALPISQRRRRRRRGPVVMPLERGGELPTYPEPGEVIEPPRIYRPNEAALLLTDRAGGPMARRAADILRDHPVARRVLREDGEMDPDELQSLLQEDPQAGISLLGDLWPHAPDEQLREFTRRLALKIVIRLARQSPTPIPGRGQLRSVRYRFNSDDLDLDRTLEEIAGKAYPEYDDFWVRERVRTRRTWVLLLDVSGSMRGAKLMNAALAVASLARSIQDDHFAVVLFWRDAAVLKSATQDE
;
A
#
# COMPACT_ATOMS: atom_id res chain seq x y z
N MET A 1 -32.48 9.46 -25.39
CA MET A 1 -32.56 8.23 -24.57
C MET A 1 -33.14 8.64 -23.22
N SER A 2 -34.30 8.08 -22.84
CA SER A 2 -34.89 8.33 -21.52
C SER A 2 -34.58 7.16 -20.61
N PHE A 3 -34.07 7.43 -19.41
CA PHE A 3 -33.76 6.42 -18.40
C PHE A 3 -34.77 6.51 -17.27
N ASP A 4 -35.43 5.40 -16.93
CA ASP A 4 -36.13 5.31 -15.65
C ASP A 4 -35.10 5.08 -14.53
N LEU A 5 -34.65 6.19 -13.95
CA LEU A 5 -33.69 6.19 -12.84
C LEU A 5 -34.16 5.29 -11.68
N THR A 6 -35.45 5.24 -11.40
CA THR A 6 -35.99 4.44 -10.31
C THR A 6 -35.84 2.95 -10.59
N ALA A 7 -36.14 2.51 -11.83
CA ALA A 7 -35.93 1.14 -12.25
C ALA A 7 -34.44 0.75 -12.24
N VAL A 8 -33.57 1.64 -12.76
CA VAL A 8 -32.11 1.42 -12.77
C VAL A 8 -31.57 1.26 -11.36
N PHE A 9 -31.89 2.17 -10.43
CA PHE A 9 -31.39 2.06 -9.05
C PHE A 9 -31.94 0.85 -8.30
N ARG A 10 -33.21 0.46 -8.55
CA ARG A 10 -33.78 -0.76 -7.98
C ARG A 10 -33.03 -2.00 -8.47
N ALA A 11 -32.73 -2.08 -9.77
CA ALA A 11 -31.95 -3.18 -10.33
C ALA A 11 -30.53 -3.22 -9.75
N LEU A 12 -29.88 -2.05 -9.61
CA LEU A 12 -28.55 -1.93 -9.04
C LEU A 12 -28.48 -2.39 -7.58
N GLN A 13 -29.44 -2.00 -6.73
CA GLN A 13 -29.51 -2.47 -5.34
C GLN A 13 -29.53 -4.01 -5.25
N SER A 14 -30.16 -4.67 -6.22
CA SER A 14 -30.23 -6.12 -6.24
C SER A 14 -28.97 -6.80 -6.78
N GLN A 15 -28.15 -6.17 -7.62
CA GLN A 15 -27.01 -6.82 -8.32
C GLN A 15 -25.63 -6.30 -7.93
N VAL A 16 -25.52 -5.05 -7.48
CA VAL A 16 -24.27 -4.33 -7.20
C VAL A 16 -24.28 -3.82 -5.77
N VAL A 17 -23.17 -4.02 -5.06
CA VAL A 17 -22.98 -3.46 -3.73
C VAL A 17 -22.37 -2.07 -3.85
N GLY A 18 -23.08 -1.06 -3.35
CA GLY A 18 -22.64 0.34 -3.42
C GLY A 18 -22.78 0.93 -4.83
N ARG A 19 -21.84 1.79 -5.21
CA ARG A 19 -21.71 2.39 -6.55
C ARG A 19 -22.87 3.28 -7.02
N ARG A 20 -23.61 3.87 -6.07
CA ARG A 20 -24.73 4.74 -6.40
C ARG A 20 -24.29 5.99 -7.16
N GLN A 21 -23.24 6.65 -6.67
CA GLN A 21 -22.73 7.87 -7.28
C GLN A 21 -22.24 7.60 -8.72
N GLU A 22 -21.43 6.56 -8.90
CA GLU A 22 -20.91 6.21 -10.23
C GLU A 22 -22.04 5.80 -11.18
N ALA A 23 -23.10 5.15 -10.68
CA ALA A 23 -24.29 4.88 -11.48
C ALA A 23 -25.03 6.16 -11.90
N GLU A 24 -25.21 7.12 -10.99
CA GLU A 24 -25.80 8.44 -11.27
C GLU A 24 -25.01 9.17 -12.36
N GLU A 25 -23.69 9.20 -12.23
CA GLU A 25 -22.78 9.84 -13.19
C GLU A 25 -22.81 9.16 -14.58
N ILE A 26 -22.78 7.81 -14.63
CA ILE A 26 -22.90 7.05 -15.88
C ILE A 26 -24.24 7.34 -16.56
N VAL A 27 -25.36 7.24 -15.82
CA VAL A 27 -26.68 7.46 -16.41
C VAL A 27 -26.84 8.91 -16.87
N ALA A 28 -26.34 9.88 -16.10
CA ALA A 28 -26.35 11.29 -16.51
C ALA A 28 -25.58 11.52 -17.81
N ALA A 29 -24.37 10.96 -17.94
CA ALA A 29 -23.57 11.08 -19.16
C ALA A 29 -24.27 10.44 -20.38
N LEU A 30 -24.82 9.23 -20.21
CA LEU A 30 -25.53 8.53 -21.29
C LEU A 30 -26.82 9.25 -21.70
N ALA A 31 -27.57 9.79 -20.74
CA ALA A 31 -28.78 10.59 -20.97
C ALA A 31 -28.45 11.88 -21.73
N ALA A 32 -27.31 12.50 -21.43
CA ALA A 32 -26.76 13.67 -22.14
C ALA A 32 -26.18 13.34 -23.53
N GLY A 33 -26.29 12.08 -23.97
CA GLY A 33 -25.85 11.64 -25.29
C GLY A 33 -24.36 11.40 -25.42
N ARG A 34 -23.64 11.27 -24.30
CA ARG A 34 -22.18 11.15 -24.28
C ARG A 34 -21.73 9.71 -24.20
N ASP A 35 -20.64 9.43 -24.91
CA ASP A 35 -19.87 8.19 -24.78
C ASP A 35 -18.96 8.31 -23.56
N VAL A 36 -18.70 7.19 -22.87
CA VAL A 36 -18.09 7.19 -21.54
C VAL A 36 -16.86 6.31 -21.50
N VAL A 37 -15.83 6.74 -20.78
CA VAL A 37 -14.67 5.90 -20.46
C VAL A 37 -14.51 5.76 -18.94
N LEU A 38 -14.50 4.51 -18.48
CA LEU A 38 -14.36 4.13 -17.08
C LEU A 38 -12.90 3.78 -16.78
N GLU A 39 -12.23 4.63 -16.02
CA GLU A 39 -10.85 4.39 -15.61
C GLU A 39 -10.79 3.89 -14.17
N GLY A 40 -10.22 2.71 -13.97
CA GLY A 40 -10.05 2.20 -12.61
C GLY A 40 -9.45 0.81 -12.55
N PRO A 41 -8.97 0.39 -11.37
CA PRO A 41 -8.32 -0.89 -11.18
C PRO A 41 -9.26 -2.07 -11.50
N PRO A 42 -8.72 -3.27 -11.73
CA PRO A 42 -9.52 -4.46 -12.01
C PRO A 42 -10.42 -4.81 -10.82
N GLY A 43 -11.53 -5.50 -11.10
CA GLY A 43 -12.43 -5.99 -10.05
C GLY A 43 -13.34 -4.94 -9.40
N THR A 44 -13.47 -3.74 -9.95
CA THR A 44 -14.35 -2.67 -9.42
C THR A 44 -15.81 -2.74 -9.90
N SER A 45 -16.28 -3.91 -10.35
CA SER A 45 -17.66 -4.16 -10.80
C SER A 45 -18.14 -3.36 -12.03
N LYS A 46 -17.23 -2.77 -12.82
CA LYS A 46 -17.55 -1.95 -14.02
C LYS A 46 -18.50 -2.63 -15.00
N SER A 47 -18.18 -3.83 -15.46
CA SER A 47 -19.04 -4.58 -16.40
C SER A 47 -20.39 -4.98 -15.80
N THR A 48 -20.43 -5.31 -14.51
CA THR A 48 -21.67 -5.64 -13.80
C THR A 48 -22.58 -4.42 -13.69
N LEU A 49 -22.00 -3.26 -13.37
CA LEU A 49 -22.69 -1.96 -13.31
C LEU A 49 -23.33 -1.63 -14.66
N LEU A 50 -22.54 -1.66 -15.74
CA LEU A 50 -23.02 -1.32 -17.08
C LEU A 50 -24.06 -2.31 -17.62
N ARG A 51 -23.88 -3.61 -17.40
CA ARG A 51 -24.86 -4.63 -17.78
C ARG A 51 -26.18 -4.43 -17.04
N THR A 52 -26.13 -4.08 -15.76
CA THR A 52 -27.34 -3.82 -14.96
C THR A 52 -28.07 -2.57 -15.46
N ILE A 53 -27.34 -1.50 -15.79
CA ILE A 53 -27.94 -0.28 -16.36
C ILE A 53 -28.59 -0.58 -17.71
N ALA A 54 -27.90 -1.30 -18.60
CA ALA A 54 -28.44 -1.67 -19.92
C ALA A 54 -29.72 -2.50 -19.79
N GLN A 55 -29.70 -3.54 -18.94
CA GLN A 55 -30.85 -4.41 -18.70
C GLN A 55 -32.04 -3.65 -18.11
N ALA A 56 -31.82 -2.81 -17.11
CA ALA A 56 -32.88 -2.01 -16.50
C ALA A 56 -33.48 -0.98 -17.47
N SER A 57 -32.70 -0.59 -18.49
CA SER A 57 -33.13 0.36 -19.52
C SER A 57 -33.68 -0.31 -20.78
N GLY A 58 -33.74 -1.65 -20.82
CA GLY A 58 -34.17 -2.41 -22.00
C GLY A 58 -33.25 -2.26 -23.21
N LEU A 59 -31.99 -1.88 -23.01
CA LEU A 59 -31.04 -1.62 -24.08
C LEU A 59 -30.16 -2.85 -24.37
N PRO A 60 -29.88 -3.15 -25.66
CA PRO A 60 -28.86 -4.12 -26.03
C PRO A 60 -27.50 -3.79 -25.41
N PHE A 61 -26.76 -4.84 -25.05
CA PHE A 61 -25.42 -4.72 -24.48
C PHE A 61 -24.47 -5.66 -25.23
N VAL A 62 -23.53 -5.08 -25.97
CA VAL A 62 -22.51 -5.79 -26.74
C VAL A 62 -21.17 -5.61 -26.04
N LEU A 63 -20.59 -6.70 -25.57
CA LEU A 63 -19.27 -6.71 -24.93
C LEU A 63 -18.20 -7.08 -25.96
N VAL A 64 -17.15 -6.27 -26.04
CA VAL A 64 -15.94 -6.55 -26.80
C VAL A 64 -14.75 -6.47 -25.85
N GLU A 65 -13.89 -7.47 -25.88
CA GLU A 65 -12.65 -7.46 -25.13
C GLU A 65 -11.54 -6.82 -25.97
N GLY A 66 -10.89 -5.80 -25.42
CA GLY A 66 -9.76 -5.13 -26.02
C GLY A 66 -8.49 -5.95 -25.85
N ASN A 67 -7.86 -6.29 -26.96
CA ASN A 67 -6.58 -6.98 -26.99
C ASN A 67 -5.83 -6.60 -28.28
N ALA A 68 -4.56 -6.95 -28.36
CA ALA A 68 -3.71 -6.65 -29.52
C ALA A 68 -4.23 -7.29 -30.82
N ASP A 69 -5.04 -8.34 -30.73
CA ASP A 69 -5.62 -9.05 -31.86
C ASP A 69 -6.99 -8.51 -32.29
N LEU A 70 -7.51 -7.47 -31.64
CA LEU A 70 -8.77 -6.84 -32.02
C LEU A 70 -8.52 -5.97 -33.26
N THR A 71 -8.67 -6.56 -34.44
CA THR A 71 -8.49 -5.88 -35.73
C THR A 71 -9.74 -5.09 -36.14
N PRO A 72 -9.63 -4.14 -37.10
CA PRO A 72 -10.79 -3.45 -37.65
C PRO A 72 -11.82 -4.43 -38.22
N ALA A 73 -11.39 -5.55 -38.83
CA ALA A 73 -12.30 -6.57 -39.35
C ALA A 73 -13.09 -7.30 -38.25
N LYS A 74 -12.50 -7.52 -37.06
CA LYS A 74 -13.22 -8.11 -35.92
C LYS A 74 -14.21 -7.15 -35.28
N LEU A 75 -13.96 -5.84 -35.37
CA LEU A 75 -14.83 -4.80 -34.80
C LEU A 75 -15.93 -4.35 -35.77
N ILE A 76 -15.56 -4.04 -37.01
CA ILE A 76 -16.45 -3.58 -38.08
C ILE A 76 -17.15 -4.75 -38.75
N GLY A 77 -16.46 -5.84 -39.05
CA GLY A 77 -16.96 -6.93 -39.87
C GLY A 77 -16.12 -7.15 -41.14
N TYR A 78 -16.49 -8.15 -41.93
CA TYR A 78 -15.77 -8.56 -43.12
C TYR A 78 -16.72 -9.08 -44.20
N HIS A 79 -16.29 -9.09 -45.45
CA HIS A 79 -17.03 -9.73 -46.54
C HIS A 79 -16.71 -11.22 -46.58
N ASN A 80 -17.73 -12.08 -46.64
CA ASN A 80 -17.56 -13.53 -46.67
C ASN A 80 -16.72 -13.97 -47.89
N PRO A 81 -15.49 -14.48 -47.71
CA PRO A 81 -14.60 -14.80 -48.82
C PRO A 81 -15.21 -15.80 -49.82
N ALA A 82 -15.99 -16.77 -49.32
CA ALA A 82 -16.60 -17.80 -50.16
C ALA A 82 -17.67 -17.22 -51.10
N GLN A 83 -18.40 -16.19 -50.68
CA GLN A 83 -19.40 -15.52 -51.52
C GLN A 83 -18.74 -14.54 -52.49
N VAL A 84 -17.75 -13.79 -52.01
CA VAL A 84 -16.98 -12.83 -52.83
C VAL A 84 -16.31 -13.51 -54.02
N VAL A 85 -15.73 -14.69 -53.83
CA VAL A 85 -15.10 -15.46 -54.93
C VAL A 85 -16.12 -15.88 -55.98
N ARG A 86 -17.37 -16.15 -55.60
CA ARG A 86 -18.41 -16.64 -56.53
C ARG A 86 -19.05 -15.53 -57.34
N HIS A 87 -19.35 -14.40 -56.71
CA HIS A 87 -20.23 -13.37 -57.29
C HIS A 87 -19.69 -11.93 -57.19
N GLY A 88 -18.41 -11.78 -56.82
CA GLY A 88 -17.79 -10.48 -56.54
C GLY A 88 -18.25 -9.92 -55.20
N TYR A 89 -17.81 -8.70 -54.88
CA TYR A 89 -18.24 -8.04 -53.64
C TYR A 89 -19.65 -7.49 -53.78
N ARG A 90 -20.56 -7.95 -52.92
CA ARG A 90 -21.91 -7.38 -52.79
C ARG A 90 -22.19 -7.00 -51.33
N PRO A 91 -23.09 -6.02 -51.08
CA PRO A 91 -23.45 -5.64 -49.71
C PRO A 91 -23.97 -6.81 -48.87
N GLU A 92 -24.64 -7.78 -49.48
CA GLU A 92 -25.22 -8.95 -48.80
C GLU A 92 -24.15 -9.93 -48.31
N ASP A 93 -22.94 -9.87 -48.86
CA ASP A 93 -21.81 -10.71 -48.45
C ASP A 93 -21.13 -10.21 -47.18
N PHE A 94 -21.49 -9.00 -46.73
CA PHE A 94 -20.93 -8.39 -45.54
C PHE A 94 -21.48 -9.04 -44.27
N VAL A 95 -20.58 -9.58 -43.47
CA VAL A 95 -20.85 -10.09 -42.12
C VAL A 95 -20.52 -8.98 -41.14
N PRO A 96 -21.54 -8.32 -40.54
CA PRO A 96 -21.32 -7.21 -39.62
C PRO A 96 -20.63 -7.68 -38.34
N GLY A 97 -19.66 -6.89 -37.88
CA GLY A 97 -19.04 -7.02 -36.57
C GLY A 97 -19.87 -6.36 -35.46
N PRO A 98 -19.37 -6.41 -34.21
CA PRO A 98 -20.07 -5.87 -33.05
C PRO A 98 -20.32 -4.36 -33.11
N LEU A 99 -19.48 -3.58 -33.79
CA LEU A 99 -19.67 -2.13 -33.92
C LEU A 99 -20.90 -1.75 -34.75
N PRO A 100 -21.00 -2.11 -36.05
CA PRO A 100 -22.19 -1.76 -36.84
C PRO A 100 -23.46 -2.41 -36.28
N ASP A 101 -23.36 -3.62 -35.74
CA ASP A 101 -24.49 -4.29 -35.09
C ASP A 101 -25.01 -3.49 -33.88
N ALA A 102 -24.13 -3.06 -32.96
CA ALA A 102 -24.52 -2.20 -31.83
C ALA A 102 -25.04 -0.83 -32.29
N MET A 103 -24.43 -0.25 -33.34
CA MET A 103 -24.88 1.01 -33.93
C MET A 103 -26.31 0.89 -34.46
N GLN A 104 -26.62 -0.14 -35.24
CA GLN A 104 -27.93 -0.30 -35.87
C GLN A 104 -29.03 -0.69 -34.89
N ARG A 105 -28.75 -1.65 -33.98
CA ARG A 105 -29.72 -2.07 -32.96
C ARG A 105 -29.97 -0.99 -31.90
N GLY A 106 -29.01 -0.09 -31.71
CA GLY A 106 -29.00 0.84 -30.60
C GLY A 106 -28.70 0.14 -29.27
N GLY A 107 -28.17 0.88 -28.29
CA GLY A 107 -27.71 0.31 -27.02
C GLY A 107 -26.22 0.51 -26.80
N PHE A 108 -25.62 -0.31 -25.93
CA PHE A 108 -24.24 -0.11 -25.48
C PHE A 108 -23.27 -1.03 -26.21
N LEU A 109 -22.25 -0.45 -26.84
CA LEU A 109 -21.02 -1.15 -27.19
C LEU A 109 -20.02 -0.92 -26.07
N TYR A 110 -19.76 -1.95 -25.28
CA TYR A 110 -18.83 -1.90 -24.17
C TYR A 110 -17.50 -2.56 -24.54
N ILE A 111 -16.41 -1.78 -24.54
CA ILE A 111 -15.06 -2.26 -24.83
C ILE A 111 -14.24 -2.33 -23.53
N GLU A 112 -13.94 -3.54 -23.07
CA GLU A 112 -13.02 -3.76 -21.95
C GLU A 112 -11.56 -3.63 -22.39
N GLU A 113 -10.68 -3.31 -21.45
CA GLU A 113 -9.24 -3.17 -21.70
C GLU A 113 -8.96 -2.27 -22.92
N PHE A 114 -9.66 -1.14 -22.99
CA PHE A 114 -9.65 -0.23 -24.13
C PHE A 114 -8.24 0.25 -24.51
N ASN A 115 -7.37 0.36 -23.50
CA ASN A 115 -5.96 0.68 -23.67
C ASN A 115 -5.11 -0.46 -24.25
N ARG A 116 -5.66 -1.65 -24.55
CA ARG A 116 -4.94 -2.75 -25.25
C ARG A 116 -5.33 -2.87 -26.71
N VAL A 117 -6.28 -2.06 -27.18
CA VAL A 117 -6.76 -2.08 -28.57
C VAL A 117 -5.74 -1.39 -29.49
N PRO A 118 -5.39 -1.99 -30.64
CA PRO A 118 -4.53 -1.35 -31.65
C PRO A 118 -5.05 0.00 -32.12
N GLU A 119 -4.16 0.95 -32.38
CA GLU A 119 -4.50 2.30 -32.82
C GLU A 119 -5.35 2.32 -34.10
N ASP A 120 -5.01 1.48 -35.09
CA ASP A 120 -5.77 1.35 -36.34
C ASP A 120 -7.23 0.92 -36.10
N THR A 121 -7.47 0.07 -35.11
CA THR A 121 -8.82 -0.35 -34.71
C THR A 121 -9.55 0.77 -33.97
N LEU A 122 -8.86 1.53 -33.12
CA LEU A 122 -9.44 2.70 -32.46
C LEU A 122 -9.85 3.78 -33.48
N ASN A 123 -9.09 3.96 -34.55
CA ASN A 123 -9.41 4.92 -35.61
C ASN A 123 -10.75 4.63 -36.30
N ALA A 124 -11.19 3.37 -36.33
CA ALA A 124 -12.53 3.01 -36.81
C ALA A 124 -13.67 3.60 -35.97
N LEU A 125 -13.40 4.00 -34.71
CA LEU A 125 -14.38 4.58 -33.80
C LEU A 125 -14.55 6.09 -33.98
N LEU A 126 -13.68 6.78 -34.73
CA LEU A 126 -13.72 8.24 -34.88
C LEU A 126 -15.04 8.74 -35.47
N GLY A 127 -15.49 8.14 -36.58
CA GLY A 127 -16.78 8.45 -37.21
C GLY A 127 -17.98 8.13 -36.29
N PRO A 128 -18.04 6.92 -35.70
CA PRO A 128 -19.09 6.55 -34.75
C PRO A 128 -19.18 7.48 -33.53
N LEU A 129 -18.05 7.97 -33.00
CA LEU A 129 -18.01 8.87 -31.85
C LEU A 129 -18.35 10.33 -32.23
N ALA A 130 -17.94 10.80 -33.40
CA ALA A 130 -18.14 12.18 -33.82
C ALA A 130 -19.51 12.44 -34.47
N GLU A 131 -19.88 11.59 -35.43
CA GLU A 131 -21.01 11.84 -36.34
C GLU A 131 -22.09 10.76 -36.27
N ARG A 132 -21.90 9.73 -35.42
CA ARG A 132 -22.78 8.55 -35.35
C ARG A 132 -22.89 7.83 -36.70
N ILE A 133 -21.82 7.86 -37.48
CA ILE A 133 -21.72 7.28 -38.83
C ILE A 133 -20.49 6.37 -38.91
N LEU A 134 -20.65 5.21 -39.56
CA LEU A 134 -19.57 4.32 -39.94
C LEU A 134 -19.62 4.11 -41.45
N VAL A 135 -18.51 4.37 -42.14
CA VAL A 135 -18.39 4.09 -43.58
C VAL A 135 -17.77 2.71 -43.75
N VAL A 136 -18.54 1.78 -44.31
CA VAL A 136 -18.08 0.42 -44.57
C VAL A 136 -17.84 0.29 -46.08
N PRO A 137 -16.61 -0.03 -46.53
CA PRO A 137 -16.30 -0.20 -47.94
C PRO A 137 -17.25 -1.19 -48.62
N ARG A 138 -17.81 -0.78 -49.77
CA ARG A 138 -18.73 -1.57 -50.61
C ARG A 138 -20.10 -1.88 -49.99
N VAL A 139 -20.36 -1.45 -48.76
CA VAL A 139 -21.68 -1.53 -48.10
C VAL A 139 -22.31 -0.15 -48.02
N GLY A 140 -21.50 0.89 -47.78
CA GLY A 140 -21.95 2.28 -47.69
C GLY A 140 -21.96 2.80 -46.25
N ILE A 141 -22.92 3.68 -45.96
CA ILE A 141 -23.00 4.41 -44.70
C ILE A 141 -23.90 3.66 -43.72
N VAL A 142 -23.35 3.22 -42.59
CA VAL A 142 -24.09 2.71 -41.44
C VAL A 142 -24.32 3.86 -40.46
N ARG A 143 -25.59 4.21 -40.22
CA ARG A 143 -25.98 5.23 -39.23
C ARG A 143 -26.34 4.55 -37.92
N ALA A 144 -25.84 5.09 -36.81
CA ALA A 144 -26.22 4.59 -35.49
C ALA A 144 -27.62 5.06 -35.11
N ALA A 145 -28.36 4.22 -34.41
CA ALA A 145 -29.58 4.61 -33.72
C ALA A 145 -29.26 5.68 -32.65
N ASP A 146 -30.22 6.55 -32.34
CA ASP A 146 -30.04 7.64 -31.36
C ASP A 146 -29.65 7.13 -29.96
N THR A 147 -29.98 5.86 -29.68
CA THR A 147 -29.67 5.14 -28.44
C THR A 147 -28.29 4.48 -28.42
N PHE A 148 -27.53 4.49 -29.52
CA PHE A 148 -26.19 3.89 -29.53
C PHE A 148 -25.22 4.69 -28.66
N ARG A 149 -24.54 4.04 -27.72
CA ARG A 149 -23.46 4.63 -26.92
C ARG A 149 -22.28 3.68 -26.84
N LEU A 150 -21.09 4.24 -27.03
CA LEU A 150 -19.83 3.55 -26.77
C LEU A 150 -19.44 3.78 -25.31
N ILE A 151 -19.11 2.69 -24.63
CA ILE A 151 -18.61 2.71 -23.26
C ILE A 151 -17.29 1.95 -23.27
N ALA A 152 -16.22 2.57 -22.78
CA ALA A 152 -14.90 1.94 -22.68
C ALA A 152 -14.53 1.74 -21.20
N ALA A 153 -13.71 0.74 -20.90
CA ALA A 153 -13.07 0.61 -19.60
C ALA A 153 -11.58 0.35 -19.77
N MET A 154 -10.76 0.99 -18.93
CA MET A 154 -9.32 0.76 -18.91
C MET A 154 -8.76 0.81 -17.48
N ASN A 155 -7.62 0.15 -17.29
CA ASN A 155 -6.87 0.17 -16.05
C ASN A 155 -5.64 1.06 -16.20
N PRO A 156 -5.56 2.21 -15.51
CA PRO A 156 -4.44 3.15 -15.66
C PRO A 156 -3.13 2.63 -15.03
N PHE A 157 -3.19 1.58 -14.21
CA PHE A 157 -2.02 1.01 -13.52
C PHE A 157 -1.38 -0.15 -14.30
N ASP A 158 -2.01 -0.62 -15.37
CA ASP A 158 -1.44 -1.64 -16.23
C ASP A 158 -0.52 -0.99 -17.25
N ASN A 159 0.73 -1.45 -17.31
CA ASN A 159 1.74 -0.96 -18.25
C ASN A 159 2.13 -2.05 -19.26
N VAL A 160 1.67 -3.29 -19.07
CA VAL A 160 2.09 -4.42 -19.90
C VAL A 160 1.09 -4.62 -21.02
N GLY A 161 1.57 -4.47 -22.26
CA GLY A 161 0.72 -4.62 -23.46
C GLY A 161 -0.31 -3.51 -23.64
N THR A 162 -0.13 -2.36 -22.98
CA THR A 162 -1.04 -1.22 -23.07
C THR A 162 -0.52 -0.17 -24.04
N MET A 163 -1.37 0.27 -24.95
CA MET A 163 -1.18 1.40 -25.86
C MET A 163 -1.74 2.68 -25.26
N ARG A 164 -1.14 3.82 -25.63
CA ARG A 164 -1.69 5.13 -25.30
C ARG A 164 -2.92 5.39 -26.16
N VAL A 165 -4.05 5.70 -25.52
CA VAL A 165 -5.23 6.18 -26.23
C VAL A 165 -4.93 7.57 -26.79
N SER A 166 -5.11 7.75 -28.09
CA SER A 166 -4.84 9.03 -28.76
C SER A 166 -5.74 10.13 -28.23
N ARG A 167 -5.25 11.39 -28.22
CA ARG A 167 -6.05 12.55 -27.79
C ARG A 167 -7.35 12.69 -28.60
N SER A 168 -7.30 12.39 -29.90
CA SER A 168 -8.46 12.44 -30.80
C SER A 168 -9.62 11.57 -30.33
N ILE A 169 -9.33 10.39 -29.78
CA ILE A 169 -10.33 9.49 -29.18
C ILE A 169 -10.69 9.95 -27.77
N GLY A 170 -9.69 10.27 -26.95
CA GLY A 170 -9.87 10.71 -25.56
C GLY A 170 -10.80 11.92 -25.44
N ASP A 171 -10.63 12.94 -26.28
CA ASP A 171 -11.43 14.18 -26.26
C ASP A 171 -12.91 13.96 -26.62
N ARG A 172 -13.27 12.78 -27.14
CA ARG A 172 -14.65 12.41 -27.51
C ARG A 172 -15.35 11.61 -26.42
N LEU A 173 -14.62 11.15 -25.41
CA LEU A 173 -15.14 10.31 -24.33
C LEU A 173 -15.23 11.12 -23.03
N THR A 174 -16.35 11.00 -22.33
CA THR A 174 -16.50 11.54 -20.98
C THR A 174 -15.82 10.59 -20.00
N ARG A 175 -14.81 11.08 -19.27
CA ARG A 175 -14.01 10.28 -18.34
C ARG A 175 -14.67 10.19 -16.97
N LEU A 176 -14.78 8.97 -16.45
CA LEU A 176 -15.22 8.68 -15.08
C LEU A 176 -14.18 7.80 -14.39
N ALA A 177 -13.60 8.30 -13.29
CA ALA A 177 -12.62 7.57 -12.50
C ALA A 177 -13.33 6.73 -11.41
N ILE A 178 -13.07 5.42 -11.39
CA ILE A 178 -13.67 4.46 -10.46
C ILE A 178 -12.57 3.89 -9.55
N GLY A 179 -12.64 4.20 -8.26
CA GLY A 179 -11.76 3.61 -7.24
C GLY A 179 -12.25 2.26 -6.72
N TYR A 180 -11.51 1.66 -5.78
CA TYR A 180 -12.02 0.52 -5.00
C TYR A 180 -13.18 0.93 -4.09
N GLN A 181 -14.04 -0.03 -3.74
CA GLN A 181 -15.16 0.18 -2.82
C GLN A 181 -14.68 0.35 -1.37
N SER A 182 -15.57 0.87 -0.51
CA SER A 182 -15.33 0.92 0.93
C SER A 182 -15.13 -0.49 1.50
N GLU A 183 -14.47 -0.59 2.66
CA GLU A 183 -14.23 -1.89 3.30
C GLU A 183 -15.55 -2.62 3.60
N GLN A 184 -16.59 -1.89 4.03
CA GLN A 184 -17.90 -2.47 4.31
C GLN A 184 -18.55 -3.06 3.05
N GLU A 185 -18.46 -2.34 1.93
CA GLU A 185 -18.97 -2.81 0.64
C GLU A 185 -18.17 -4.01 0.13
N GLU A 186 -16.83 -4.01 0.24
CA GLU A 186 -16.00 -5.16 -0.14
C GLU A 186 -16.34 -6.41 0.69
N ARG A 187 -16.56 -6.27 2.00
CA ARG A 187 -17.03 -7.39 2.85
C ARG A 187 -18.40 -7.90 2.41
N ALA A 188 -19.33 -7.01 2.05
CA ALA A 188 -20.63 -7.40 1.53
C ALA A 188 -20.54 -8.11 0.17
N ILE A 189 -19.64 -7.66 -0.72
CA ILE A 189 -19.35 -8.32 -1.99
C ILE A 189 -18.82 -9.73 -1.75
N VAL A 190 -17.83 -9.88 -0.87
CA VAL A 190 -17.23 -11.18 -0.56
C VAL A 190 -18.29 -12.12 0.01
N ARG A 191 -19.06 -11.71 1.04
CA ARG A 191 -20.14 -12.53 1.60
C ARG A 191 -21.14 -12.98 0.55
N ARG A 192 -21.56 -12.06 -0.32
CA ARG A 192 -22.54 -12.37 -1.37
C ARG A 192 -21.98 -13.35 -2.40
N ARG A 193 -20.70 -13.22 -2.77
CA ARG A 193 -20.06 -14.05 -3.80
C ARG A 193 -19.65 -15.43 -3.29
N THR A 194 -19.28 -15.55 -2.02
CA THR A 194 -18.86 -16.82 -1.44
C THR A 194 -19.97 -17.55 -0.72
N GLY A 195 -21.02 -16.84 -0.27
CA GLY A 195 -22.04 -17.41 0.61
C GLY A 195 -21.53 -17.73 2.02
N SER A 196 -20.30 -17.32 2.36
CA SER A 196 -19.66 -17.67 3.63
C SER A 196 -20.39 -17.04 4.81
N ARG A 197 -20.66 -17.87 5.83
CA ARG A 197 -21.18 -17.44 7.13
C ARG A 197 -20.06 -17.04 8.10
N ASN A 198 -18.80 -17.28 7.72
CA ASN A 198 -17.66 -17.03 8.56
C ASN A 198 -17.23 -15.56 8.51
N ARG A 199 -17.73 -14.78 9.47
CA ARG A 199 -17.51 -13.33 9.51
C ARG A 199 -16.03 -12.96 9.69
N TRP A 200 -15.30 -13.65 10.55
CA TRP A 200 -13.89 -13.30 10.81
C TRP A 200 -13.01 -13.62 9.60
N LEU A 201 -13.29 -14.72 8.90
CA LEU A 201 -12.60 -15.11 7.67
C LEU A 201 -12.81 -14.07 6.56
N VAL A 202 -14.06 -13.65 6.34
CA VAL A 202 -14.35 -12.58 5.37
C VAL A 202 -13.65 -11.27 5.75
N ASP A 203 -13.72 -10.89 7.03
CA ASP A 203 -13.09 -9.67 7.50
C ASP A 203 -11.57 -9.73 7.35
N ALA A 204 -10.94 -10.90 7.56
CA ALA A 204 -9.51 -11.12 7.32
C ALA A 204 -9.16 -11.05 5.83
N ALA A 205 -9.93 -11.72 4.97
CA ALA A 205 -9.69 -11.75 3.53
C ALA A 205 -9.71 -10.37 2.89
N VAL A 206 -10.70 -9.54 3.28
CA VAL A 206 -10.80 -8.15 2.84
C VAL A 206 -9.66 -7.32 3.41
N ALA A 207 -9.35 -7.43 4.70
CA ALA A 207 -8.28 -6.66 5.30
C ALA A 207 -6.91 -6.96 4.67
N LEU A 208 -6.59 -8.23 4.43
CA LEU A 208 -5.34 -8.64 3.76
C LEU A 208 -5.28 -8.11 2.33
N SER A 209 -6.36 -8.28 1.55
CA SER A 209 -6.42 -7.77 0.18
C SER A 209 -6.24 -6.25 0.12
N ARG A 210 -6.86 -5.51 1.05
CA ARG A 210 -6.71 -4.05 1.14
C ARG A 210 -5.29 -3.65 1.54
N ALA A 211 -4.70 -4.34 2.52
CA ALA A 211 -3.35 -4.06 3.00
C ALA A 211 -2.29 -4.21 1.89
N THR A 212 -2.52 -5.09 0.89
CA THR A 212 -1.63 -5.16 -0.28
C THR A 212 -1.61 -3.86 -1.10
N ARG A 213 -2.69 -3.08 -1.11
CA ARG A 213 -2.80 -1.84 -1.89
C ARG A 213 -2.11 -0.65 -1.23
N ASP A 214 -1.95 -0.72 0.08
CA ASP A 214 -1.29 0.31 0.89
C ASP A 214 0.18 -0.05 1.18
N HIS A 215 0.66 -1.19 0.66
CA HIS A 215 2.03 -1.65 0.90
C HIS A 215 3.03 -0.86 0.05
N PRO A 216 4.12 -0.31 0.63
CA PRO A 216 5.03 0.60 -0.07
C PRO A 216 5.79 -0.03 -1.24
N GLU A 217 6.06 -1.34 -1.17
CA GLU A 217 6.73 -2.09 -2.26
C GLU A 217 5.74 -2.59 -3.33
N VAL A 218 4.43 -2.37 -3.15
CA VAL A 218 3.40 -2.82 -4.09
C VAL A 218 2.92 -1.65 -4.94
N ARG A 219 3.12 -1.76 -6.25
CA ARG A 219 2.59 -0.82 -7.25
C ARG A 219 1.09 -1.03 -7.48
N MET A 220 0.65 -2.28 -7.50
CA MET A 220 -0.76 -2.64 -7.66
C MET A 220 -1.14 -3.78 -6.71
N GLY A 221 -2.00 -3.49 -5.75
CA GLY A 221 -2.50 -4.49 -4.80
C GLY A 221 -3.70 -5.29 -5.33
N ALA A 222 -4.02 -6.36 -4.61
CA ALA A 222 -5.10 -7.28 -4.95
C ALA A 222 -6.48 -6.61 -4.92
N SER A 223 -7.30 -6.88 -5.95
CA SER A 223 -8.70 -6.46 -5.98
C SER A 223 -9.57 -7.29 -5.02
N VAL A 224 -10.87 -6.96 -4.92
CA VAL A 224 -11.84 -7.77 -4.15
C VAL A 224 -11.91 -9.23 -4.62
N ARG A 225 -11.50 -9.54 -5.86
CA ARG A 225 -11.38 -10.93 -6.35
C ARG A 225 -10.38 -11.75 -5.52
N GLY A 226 -9.30 -11.13 -5.05
CA GLY A 226 -8.34 -11.76 -4.14
C GLY A 226 -8.99 -12.21 -2.83
N ALA A 227 -9.82 -11.33 -2.24
CA ALA A 227 -10.55 -11.66 -1.01
C ALA A 227 -11.61 -12.76 -1.23
N ILE A 228 -12.31 -12.75 -2.37
CA ILE A 228 -13.29 -13.79 -2.73
C ILE A 228 -12.60 -15.16 -2.78
N ASP A 229 -11.50 -15.25 -3.53
CA ASP A 229 -10.80 -16.51 -3.72
C ASP A 229 -10.14 -17.01 -2.44
N LEU A 230 -9.60 -16.11 -1.62
CA LEU A 230 -9.04 -16.46 -0.32
C LEU A 230 -10.09 -17.17 0.55
N VAL A 231 -11.30 -16.61 0.66
CA VAL A 231 -12.38 -17.22 1.44
C VAL A 231 -12.78 -18.57 0.86
N LEU A 232 -12.98 -18.65 -0.46
CA LEU A 232 -13.37 -19.91 -1.13
C LEU A 232 -12.31 -21.00 -0.93
N VAL A 233 -11.03 -20.66 -1.07
CA VAL A 233 -9.92 -21.59 -0.90
C VAL A 233 -9.79 -22.01 0.56
N ALA A 234 -9.87 -21.08 1.51
CA ALA A 234 -9.79 -21.41 2.94
C ALA A 234 -10.90 -22.39 3.36
N GLU A 235 -12.15 -22.15 2.94
CA GLU A 235 -13.28 -23.04 3.25
C GLU A 235 -13.17 -24.43 2.59
N ARG A 236 -12.38 -24.58 1.52
CA ARG A 236 -12.08 -25.87 0.90
C ARG A 236 -10.86 -26.56 1.51
N LEU A 237 -9.86 -25.79 1.94
CA LEU A 237 -8.67 -26.32 2.61
C LEU A 237 -8.95 -26.82 4.02
N ALA A 238 -9.81 -26.13 4.77
CA ALA A 238 -10.10 -26.47 6.16
C ALA A 238 -10.61 -27.92 6.37
N PRO A 239 -11.62 -28.41 5.63
CA PRO A 239 -12.07 -29.80 5.73
C PRO A 239 -10.98 -30.82 5.35
N LEU A 240 -10.13 -30.51 4.37
CA LEU A 240 -9.02 -31.39 3.95
C LEU A 240 -7.95 -31.54 5.04
N ARG A 241 -7.81 -30.54 5.90
CA ARG A 241 -6.85 -30.52 7.01
C ARG A 241 -7.48 -30.83 8.37
N GLY A 242 -8.78 -31.12 8.42
CA GLY A 242 -9.51 -31.35 9.67
C GLY A 242 -9.59 -30.12 10.59
N VAL A 243 -9.50 -28.91 10.02
CA VAL A 243 -9.49 -27.64 10.77
C VAL A 243 -10.90 -27.04 10.80
N ASP A 244 -11.34 -26.58 11.98
CA ASP A 244 -12.60 -25.84 12.13
C ASP A 244 -12.34 -24.33 11.99
N LEU A 245 -12.97 -23.70 11.00
CA LEU A 245 -12.87 -22.26 10.81
C LEU A 245 -13.84 -21.47 11.69
N SER A 246 -14.65 -22.09 12.56
CA SER A 246 -15.62 -21.38 13.40
C SER A 246 -14.97 -20.31 14.30
N LYS A 247 -13.68 -20.48 14.64
CA LYS A 247 -12.88 -19.56 15.45
C LYS A 247 -11.52 -19.30 14.81
N PRO A 248 -10.91 -18.12 15.04
CA PRO A 248 -9.57 -17.79 14.56
C PRO A 248 -8.49 -18.35 15.50
N ASP A 249 -8.42 -19.67 15.66
CA ASP A 249 -7.30 -20.33 16.35
C ASP A 249 -6.07 -20.45 15.43
N ASP A 250 -4.94 -20.94 15.93
CA ASP A 250 -3.70 -20.95 15.16
C ASP A 250 -3.79 -21.87 13.92
N ALA A 251 -4.46 -23.01 14.03
CA ALA A 251 -4.69 -23.91 12.90
C ALA A 251 -5.55 -23.24 11.80
N ALA A 252 -6.60 -22.50 12.19
CA ALA A 252 -7.44 -21.74 11.26
C ALA A 252 -6.67 -20.57 10.62
N LYS A 253 -5.82 -19.88 11.39
CA LYS A 253 -4.96 -18.81 10.85
C LYS A 253 -3.97 -19.37 9.82
N ASP A 254 -3.39 -20.55 10.06
CA ASP A 254 -2.47 -21.19 9.12
C ASP A 254 -3.16 -21.58 7.81
N VAL A 255 -4.40 -22.08 7.87
CA VAL A 255 -5.23 -22.29 6.67
C VAL A 255 -5.45 -20.98 5.92
N VAL A 256 -5.69 -19.88 6.65
CA VAL A 256 -5.85 -18.55 6.04
C VAL A 256 -4.56 -18.05 5.39
N LEU A 257 -3.38 -18.31 5.97
CA LEU A 257 -2.11 -17.94 5.36
C LEU A 257 -1.94 -18.64 4.01
N GLU A 258 -2.20 -19.94 3.96
CA GLU A 258 -2.04 -20.77 2.78
C GLU A 258 -3.03 -20.35 1.67
N ALA A 259 -4.28 -20.10 2.06
CA ALA A 259 -5.28 -19.53 1.16
C ALA A 259 -4.88 -18.12 0.68
N ALA A 260 -4.29 -17.29 1.54
CA ALA A 260 -3.83 -15.96 1.19
C ALA A 260 -2.66 -16.00 0.20
N LEU A 261 -1.69 -16.89 0.41
CA LEU A 261 -0.57 -17.10 -0.52
C LEU A 261 -1.10 -17.47 -1.91
N LEU A 262 -2.01 -18.45 -2.00
CA LEU A 262 -2.62 -18.86 -3.26
C LEU A 262 -3.47 -17.76 -3.92
N ALA A 263 -4.23 -17.00 -3.13
CA ALA A 263 -5.21 -16.06 -3.66
C ALA A 263 -4.64 -14.66 -3.96
N LEU A 264 -3.56 -14.25 -3.27
CA LEU A 264 -3.06 -12.88 -3.31
C LEU A 264 -1.70 -12.74 -4.00
N SER A 265 -0.79 -13.72 -3.89
CA SER A 265 0.60 -13.53 -4.32
C SER A 265 0.71 -13.22 -5.83
N GLY A 266 -0.06 -13.93 -6.68
CA GLY A 266 -0.15 -13.67 -8.11
C GLY A 266 -0.99 -12.45 -8.52
N ARG A 267 -1.51 -11.68 -7.56
CA ARG A 267 -2.38 -10.50 -7.79
C ARG A 267 -1.77 -9.20 -7.30
N ILE A 268 -0.50 -9.25 -6.94
CA ILE A 268 0.28 -8.12 -6.47
C ILE A 268 1.34 -7.85 -7.54
N ALA A 269 1.42 -6.61 -7.99
CA ALA A 269 2.50 -6.15 -8.85
C ALA A 269 3.44 -5.25 -8.05
N PHE A 270 4.74 -5.52 -8.12
CA PHE A 270 5.74 -4.75 -7.42
C PHE A 270 5.98 -3.37 -8.01
N ALA A 271 6.48 -2.48 -7.14
CA ALA A 271 7.27 -1.34 -7.56
C ALA A 271 8.65 -1.82 -8.03
N GLU A 272 9.24 -1.14 -9.02
CA GLU A 272 10.58 -1.46 -9.51
C GLU A 272 11.61 -1.42 -8.37
N GLY A 273 12.54 -2.39 -8.37
CA GLY A 273 13.59 -2.51 -7.34
C GLY A 273 13.17 -3.18 -6.03
N ALA A 274 11.97 -3.77 -5.93
CA ALA A 274 11.58 -4.53 -4.75
C ALA A 274 12.45 -5.78 -4.55
N GLY A 275 13.08 -5.91 -3.37
CA GLY A 275 13.97 -7.02 -3.04
C GLY A 275 13.27 -8.24 -2.41
N ARG A 276 11.94 -8.19 -2.24
CA ARG A 276 11.13 -9.20 -1.55
C ARG A 276 10.20 -9.91 -2.52
N THR A 277 9.83 -11.16 -2.21
CA THR A 277 8.89 -11.95 -3.02
C THR A 277 7.43 -11.63 -2.66
N PRO A 278 6.46 -11.84 -3.58
CA PRO A 278 5.04 -11.58 -3.30
C PRO A 278 4.57 -12.37 -2.08
N GLU A 279 5.03 -13.62 -1.96
CA GLU A 279 4.76 -14.51 -0.84
C GLU A 279 5.29 -13.94 0.47
N GLY A 280 6.47 -13.32 0.44
CA GLY A 280 7.06 -12.65 1.60
C GLY A 280 6.20 -11.48 2.09
N ILE A 281 5.68 -10.66 1.16
CA ILE A 281 4.76 -9.56 1.49
C ILE A 281 3.44 -10.11 2.05
N VAL A 282 2.84 -11.12 1.39
CA VAL A 282 1.58 -11.70 1.85
C VAL A 282 1.72 -12.30 3.25
N ARG A 283 2.85 -12.98 3.54
CA ARG A 283 3.15 -13.52 4.87
C ARG A 283 3.29 -12.41 5.90
N GLU A 284 4.05 -11.35 5.60
CA GLU A 284 4.15 -10.19 6.49
C GLU A 284 2.77 -9.57 6.77
N LEU A 285 1.94 -9.40 5.75
CA LEU A 285 0.59 -8.82 5.90
C LEU A 285 -0.32 -9.70 6.75
N TRP A 286 -0.22 -11.02 6.59
CA TRP A 286 -0.93 -12.00 7.42
C TRP A 286 -0.46 -11.94 8.87
N GLU A 287 0.86 -11.92 9.11
CA GLU A 287 1.42 -11.79 10.45
C GLU A 287 0.97 -10.47 11.10
N ASN A 288 1.02 -9.39 10.32
CA ASN A 288 0.49 -8.08 10.69
C ASN A 288 -0.96 -8.13 11.12
N TYR A 289 -1.81 -8.80 10.36
CA TYR A 289 -3.24 -8.85 10.64
C TYR A 289 -3.57 -9.67 11.89
N PHE A 290 -2.98 -10.86 12.05
CA PHE A 290 -3.37 -11.78 13.12
C PHE A 290 -2.60 -11.61 14.43
N TYR A 291 -1.35 -11.14 14.37
CA TYR A 291 -0.48 -11.07 15.56
C TYR A 291 -0.09 -9.63 15.94
N PHE A 292 -0.22 -8.66 15.03
CA PHE A 292 0.28 -7.29 15.27
C PHE A 292 -0.82 -6.20 15.31
N ILE A 293 -2.04 -6.44 14.80
CA ILE A 293 -3.20 -5.53 14.92
C ILE A 293 -4.09 -5.96 16.10
N PRO A 294 -4.31 -5.12 17.14
CA PRO A 294 -5.27 -5.42 18.18
C PRO A 294 -6.68 -5.52 17.57
N GLN A 295 -7.40 -6.63 17.82
CA GLN A 295 -8.81 -6.77 17.43
C GLN A 295 -9.73 -5.65 18.00
N ALA A 296 -9.25 -4.88 18.98
CA ALA A 296 -9.95 -3.74 19.58
C ALA A 296 -9.98 -2.45 18.73
N ALA A 297 -9.18 -2.32 17.67
CA ALA A 297 -9.09 -1.08 16.88
C ALA A 297 -10.23 -0.88 15.86
N ARG A 298 -11.28 -1.70 15.88
CA ARG A 298 -12.46 -1.59 14.97
C ARG A 298 -13.64 -0.80 15.55
N GLY A 299 -13.58 -0.42 16.82
CA GLY A 299 -14.45 0.61 17.39
C GLY A 299 -13.67 1.90 17.56
N ARG A 300 -14.30 3.06 17.32
CA ARG A 300 -13.80 4.33 17.88
C ARG A 300 -13.77 4.18 19.41
N GLN A 301 -12.66 3.71 19.95
CA GLN A 301 -12.28 3.98 21.32
C GLN A 301 -11.04 4.85 21.24
N THR A 302 -11.28 6.14 21.41
CA THR A 302 -10.27 7.06 21.90
C THR A 302 -9.70 6.44 23.17
N LEU A 303 -8.43 6.04 23.14
CA LEU A 303 -7.68 5.73 24.35
C LEU A 303 -7.63 7.04 25.13
N ASP A 304 -8.47 7.14 26.17
CA ASP A 304 -8.42 8.23 27.13
C ASP A 304 -7.22 7.95 28.04
N LEU A 305 -6.03 8.31 27.56
CA LEU A 305 -4.83 8.35 28.38
C LEU A 305 -5.02 9.51 29.37
N PRO A 306 -5.10 9.27 30.69
CA PRO A 306 -5.03 10.35 31.64
C PRO A 306 -3.63 10.98 31.48
N SER A 307 -3.61 12.27 31.19
CA SER A 307 -2.46 13.13 30.93
C SER A 307 -1.79 12.98 29.56
N ALA A 308 -2.10 13.96 28.70
CA ALA A 308 -1.23 14.38 27.62
C ALA A 308 0.18 14.61 28.18
N VAL A 309 1.18 13.88 27.67
CA VAL A 309 2.55 14.41 27.65
C VAL A 309 2.47 15.64 26.77
N ALA A 310 2.32 16.79 27.41
CA ALA A 310 2.34 18.08 26.78
C ALA A 310 3.68 18.23 26.05
N LEU A 311 3.68 17.98 24.74
CA LEU A 311 4.62 18.65 23.85
C LEU A 311 4.49 20.14 24.16
N PRO A 312 5.58 20.88 24.45
CA PRO A 312 5.48 22.29 24.78
C PRO A 312 4.71 23.01 23.68
N ILE A 313 3.49 23.44 24.02
CA ILE A 313 2.68 24.30 23.15
C ILE A 313 3.42 25.64 23.13
N SER A 314 4.28 25.82 22.13
CA SER A 314 4.79 27.15 21.82
C SER A 314 3.59 28.02 21.47
N GLN A 315 3.31 28.98 22.36
CA GLN A 315 2.32 30.02 22.13
C GLN A 315 2.53 30.60 20.74
N ARG A 316 1.42 30.70 19.98
CA ARG A 316 1.35 31.37 18.67
C ARG A 316 1.82 32.82 18.79
N ARG A 317 3.12 33.06 18.77
CA ARG A 317 3.70 34.34 18.34
C ARG A 317 3.84 34.25 16.83
N ARG A 318 3.13 35.15 16.12
CA ARG A 318 3.34 35.44 14.70
C ARG A 318 4.84 35.63 14.45
N ARG A 319 5.53 34.60 13.98
CA ARG A 319 6.93 34.68 13.55
C ARG A 319 6.96 34.74 12.03
N ARG A 320 7.47 35.87 11.55
CA ARG A 320 7.89 36.11 10.16
C ARG A 320 8.66 34.89 9.65
N ARG A 321 8.40 34.51 8.40
CA ARG A 321 9.17 33.50 7.66
C ARG A 321 10.67 33.75 7.87
N ARG A 322 11.32 32.91 8.65
CA ARG A 322 12.77 32.69 8.58
C ARG A 322 12.94 31.26 8.09
N GLY A 323 13.70 31.11 7.01
CA GLY A 323 14.01 29.83 6.40
C GLY A 323 14.78 28.89 7.34
N PRO A 324 15.24 27.72 6.85
CA PRO A 324 16.05 26.82 7.65
C PRO A 324 17.26 27.58 8.23
N VAL A 325 17.54 27.38 9.52
CA VAL A 325 18.76 27.88 10.15
C VAL A 325 19.91 27.09 9.56
N VAL A 326 20.53 27.65 8.53
CA VAL A 326 21.88 27.29 8.10
C VAL A 326 22.80 27.83 9.20
N MET A 327 23.44 26.94 9.95
CA MET A 327 24.61 27.32 10.74
C MET A 327 25.75 27.55 9.73
N PRO A 328 26.21 28.79 9.52
CA PRO A 328 27.38 29.00 8.69
C PRO A 328 28.58 28.42 9.44
N LEU A 329 29.37 27.60 8.76
CA LEU A 329 30.74 27.33 9.16
C LEU A 329 31.53 28.63 8.90
N GLU A 330 31.44 29.60 9.81
CA GLU A 330 32.35 30.75 9.77
C GLU A 330 33.69 30.35 10.39
N ARG A 331 34.72 30.40 9.54
CA ARG A 331 36.12 30.41 9.96
C ARG A 331 36.38 31.73 10.68
N GLY A 332 36.75 31.65 11.96
CA GLY A 332 37.33 32.75 12.72
C GLY A 332 36.32 33.57 13.52
N GLY A 333 36.09 33.19 14.77
CA GLY A 333 35.34 33.96 15.76
C GLY A 333 35.21 33.15 17.06
N GLU A 334 35.53 33.78 18.20
CA GLU A 334 35.63 33.13 19.51
C GLU A 334 34.36 32.35 19.90
N LEU A 335 34.57 31.13 20.40
CA LEU A 335 33.53 30.22 20.89
C LEU A 335 32.82 30.82 22.13
N PRO A 336 31.51 30.57 22.32
CA PRO A 336 30.83 31.01 23.53
C PRO A 336 31.44 30.33 24.76
N THR A 337 31.73 31.12 25.78
CA THR A 337 32.27 30.72 27.07
C THR A 337 31.39 29.66 27.74
N TYR A 338 31.99 28.50 28.02
CA TYR A 338 31.39 27.45 28.84
C TYR A 338 31.15 27.97 30.27
N PRO A 339 30.13 27.46 30.99
CA PRO A 339 29.89 27.83 32.38
C PRO A 339 31.12 27.51 33.25
N GLU A 340 31.40 28.39 34.22
CA GLU A 340 32.54 28.29 35.15
C GLU A 340 32.55 26.93 35.89
N PRO A 341 33.71 26.27 36.04
CA PRO A 341 33.80 24.93 36.60
C PRO A 341 33.50 24.92 38.11
N GLY A 342 32.45 24.22 38.52
CA GLY A 342 32.53 23.45 39.75
C GLY A 342 33.46 22.26 39.47
N GLU A 343 34.47 22.03 40.32
CA GLU A 343 35.56 21.06 40.14
C GLU A 343 35.10 19.74 39.47
N VAL A 344 35.30 19.66 38.16
CA VAL A 344 35.24 18.39 37.43
C VAL A 344 36.61 17.75 37.62
N ILE A 345 36.72 16.90 38.64
CA ILE A 345 37.99 16.27 39.06
C ILE A 345 38.63 15.43 37.94
N GLU A 346 37.84 14.99 36.95
CA GLU A 346 38.32 14.36 35.70
C GLU A 346 37.36 14.67 34.53
N PRO A 347 37.86 15.04 33.33
CA PRO A 347 37.01 15.39 32.18
C PRO A 347 36.16 14.19 31.72
N PRO A 348 34.91 14.42 31.30
CA PRO A 348 34.00 13.35 30.89
C PRO A 348 34.53 12.65 29.64
N ARG A 349 34.56 11.31 29.67
CA ARG A 349 35.07 10.49 28.56
C ARG A 349 33.98 10.23 27.51
N ILE A 350 34.34 10.18 26.24
CA ILE A 350 33.43 9.73 25.16
C ILE A 350 33.90 8.36 24.67
N TYR A 351 33.07 7.35 24.89
CA TYR A 351 33.32 5.97 24.45
C TYR A 351 32.81 5.76 23.02
N ARG A 352 33.68 5.18 22.17
CA ARG A 352 33.34 4.80 20.79
C ARG A 352 32.47 3.54 20.76
N PRO A 353 31.76 3.22 19.64
CA PRO A 353 30.89 2.04 19.56
C PRO A 353 31.55 0.73 20.00
N ASN A 354 32.81 0.52 19.63
CA ASN A 354 33.57 -0.67 19.98
C ASN A 354 33.99 -0.70 21.46
N GLU A 355 34.13 0.47 22.10
CA GLU A 355 34.44 0.60 23.54
C GLU A 355 33.17 0.54 24.41
N ALA A 356 32.02 0.96 23.88
CA ALA A 356 30.74 0.94 24.56
C ALA A 356 30.23 -0.49 24.83
N ALA A 357 30.59 -1.46 23.98
CA ALA A 357 30.27 -2.87 24.18
C ALA A 357 30.95 -3.46 25.44
N LEU A 358 32.16 -3.03 25.75
CA LEU A 358 32.92 -3.45 26.95
C LEU A 358 32.31 -2.93 28.27
N LEU A 359 31.67 -1.75 28.23
CA LEU A 359 30.93 -1.19 29.38
C LEU A 359 29.65 -1.97 29.73
N LEU A 360 29.07 -2.67 28.76
CA LEU A 360 27.86 -3.48 28.94
C LEU A 360 28.18 -4.88 29.50
N THR A 361 29.35 -5.44 29.18
CA THR A 361 29.81 -6.73 29.72
C THR A 361 30.25 -6.65 31.18
N ASP A 362 30.86 -5.54 31.61
CA ASP A 362 31.34 -5.37 32.99
C ASP A 362 30.22 -5.08 34.01
N ARG A 363 29.01 -4.79 33.54
CA ARG A 363 27.83 -4.56 34.39
C ARG A 363 27.03 -5.83 34.73
N ALA A 364 27.34 -6.97 34.11
CA ALA A 364 26.69 -8.25 34.43
C ALA A 364 27.03 -8.76 35.85
N GLY A 365 28.08 -8.24 36.49
CA GLY A 365 28.50 -8.62 37.86
C GLY A 365 28.64 -7.47 38.87
N GLY A 366 28.27 -6.24 38.53
CA GLY A 366 28.50 -5.06 39.39
C GLY A 366 27.38 -4.77 40.41
N PRO A 367 27.64 -3.89 41.41
CA PRO A 367 26.77 -3.62 42.58
C PRO A 367 25.40 -2.99 42.30
N MET A 368 24.98 -2.91 41.02
CA MET A 368 23.64 -2.48 40.57
C MET A 368 22.76 -3.65 40.06
N ALA A 369 23.26 -4.89 40.08
CA ALA A 369 22.46 -6.08 39.83
C ALA A 369 21.44 -6.30 40.96
N ARG A 370 20.14 -6.10 40.70
CA ARG A 370 19.07 -6.36 41.67
C ARG A 370 18.87 -7.87 41.84
N ARG A 371 18.78 -8.34 43.08
CA ARG A 371 18.45 -9.74 43.36
C ARG A 371 16.99 -10.00 43.00
N ALA A 372 16.63 -11.23 42.63
CA ALA A 372 15.24 -11.62 42.32
C ALA A 372 14.24 -11.19 43.41
N ALA A 373 14.66 -11.21 44.69
CA ALA A 373 13.87 -10.74 45.82
C ALA A 373 13.53 -9.23 45.77
N ASP A 374 14.40 -8.38 45.21
CA ASP A 374 14.14 -6.95 45.05
C ASP A 374 13.19 -6.68 43.88
N ILE A 375 13.25 -7.49 42.82
CA ILE A 375 12.35 -7.41 41.66
C ILE A 375 10.93 -7.82 42.07
N LEU A 376 10.79 -8.90 42.84
CA LEU A 376 9.50 -9.37 43.36
C LEU A 376 8.86 -8.41 44.38
N ARG A 377 9.67 -7.60 45.08
CA ARG A 377 9.19 -6.56 46.00
C ARG A 377 8.62 -5.37 45.23
N ASP A 378 9.33 -4.92 44.20
CA ASP A 378 8.99 -3.72 43.45
C ASP A 378 7.92 -4.00 42.36
N HIS A 379 7.82 -5.26 41.90
CA HIS A 379 6.80 -5.74 40.96
C HIS A 379 6.10 -6.98 41.52
N PRO A 380 5.03 -6.85 42.32
CA PRO A 380 4.28 -7.99 42.85
C PRO A 380 3.72 -8.90 41.74
N VAL A 381 3.40 -8.31 40.58
CA VAL A 381 2.94 -9.00 39.35
C VAL A 381 4.00 -9.92 38.76
N ALA A 382 5.27 -9.74 39.10
CA ALA A 382 6.35 -10.60 38.65
C ALA A 382 6.20 -12.05 39.16
N ARG A 383 5.44 -12.29 40.24
CA ARG A 383 5.12 -13.66 40.71
C ARG A 383 4.27 -14.47 39.75
N ARG A 384 3.48 -13.81 38.89
CA ARG A 384 2.69 -14.47 37.84
C ARG A 384 3.55 -14.86 36.65
N VAL A 385 4.60 -14.07 36.42
CA VAL A 385 5.46 -14.15 35.24
C VAL A 385 6.73 -14.97 35.51
N LEU A 386 7.20 -15.03 36.75
CA LEU A 386 8.39 -15.78 37.18
C LEU A 386 7.96 -17.04 37.95
N ARG A 387 8.42 -18.21 37.50
CA ARG A 387 8.27 -19.51 38.13
C ARG A 387 9.20 -19.64 39.35
N GLU A 388 8.95 -20.66 40.19
CA GLU A 388 9.69 -20.87 41.45
C GLU A 388 11.19 -21.15 41.26
N ASP A 389 11.57 -21.64 40.08
CA ASP A 389 12.94 -21.86 39.61
C ASP A 389 13.62 -20.59 39.06
N GLY A 390 12.88 -19.48 38.95
CA GLY A 390 13.35 -18.22 38.37
C GLY A 390 13.20 -18.13 36.86
N GLU A 391 12.63 -19.15 36.20
CA GLU A 391 12.30 -19.10 34.77
C GLU A 391 11.05 -18.25 34.51
N MET A 392 11.01 -17.57 33.37
CA MET A 392 9.89 -16.72 33.00
C MET A 392 8.86 -17.49 32.15
N ASP A 393 7.57 -17.34 32.45
CA ASP A 393 6.47 -17.80 31.60
C ASP A 393 6.12 -16.76 30.51
N PRO A 394 6.37 -17.05 29.21
CA PRO A 394 6.15 -16.10 28.12
C PRO A 394 4.68 -15.74 27.90
N ASP A 395 3.76 -16.67 28.17
CA ASP A 395 2.33 -16.50 27.93
C ASP A 395 1.70 -15.63 29.03
N GLU A 396 2.14 -15.78 30.28
CA GLU A 396 1.77 -14.90 31.39
C GLU A 396 2.34 -13.50 31.22
N LEU A 397 3.58 -13.34 30.73
CA LEU A 397 4.13 -12.02 30.42
C LEU A 397 3.34 -11.35 29.27
N GLN A 398 2.97 -12.11 28.24
CA GLN A 398 2.16 -11.60 27.14
C GLN A 398 0.76 -11.21 27.62
N SER A 399 0.19 -11.95 28.57
CA SER A 399 -1.08 -11.62 29.22
C SER A 399 -0.96 -10.37 30.08
N LEU A 400 0.11 -10.24 30.86
CA LEU A 400 0.40 -9.04 31.66
C LEU A 400 0.56 -7.80 30.78
N LEU A 401 1.24 -7.90 29.64
CA LEU A 401 1.36 -6.78 28.70
C LEU A 401 0.04 -6.39 28.02
N GLN A 402 -0.94 -7.29 27.98
CA GLN A 402 -2.29 -6.99 27.50
C GLN A 402 -3.16 -6.38 28.59
N GLU A 403 -3.02 -6.87 29.83
CA GLU A 403 -3.76 -6.41 31.00
C GLU A 403 -3.25 -5.05 31.49
N ASP A 404 -1.94 -4.94 31.71
CA ASP A 404 -1.24 -3.74 32.17
C ASP A 404 0.09 -3.55 31.40
N PRO A 405 0.04 -2.84 30.27
CA PRO A 405 1.21 -2.57 29.44
C PRO A 405 2.33 -1.85 30.19
N GLN A 406 2.01 -0.98 31.15
CA GLN A 406 3.04 -0.22 31.87
C GLN A 406 3.79 -1.11 32.87
N ALA A 407 3.07 -1.94 33.61
CA ALA A 407 3.67 -2.92 34.51
C ALA A 407 4.51 -3.96 33.75
N GLY A 408 4.00 -4.47 32.62
CA GLY A 408 4.73 -5.42 31.78
C GLY A 408 6.01 -4.84 31.18
N ILE A 409 5.98 -3.60 30.68
CA ILE A 409 7.16 -2.90 30.16
C ILE A 409 8.17 -2.59 31.27
N SER A 410 7.70 -2.22 32.47
CA SER A 410 8.58 -1.97 33.61
C SER A 410 9.27 -3.23 34.09
N LEU A 411 8.52 -4.33 34.21
CA LEU A 411 9.04 -5.64 34.60
C LEU A 411 10.08 -6.14 33.60
N LEU A 412 9.81 -6.01 32.29
CA LEU A 412 10.77 -6.33 31.24
C LEU A 412 12.07 -5.52 31.32
N GLY A 413 11.95 -4.22 31.61
CA GLY A 413 13.10 -3.34 31.79
C GLY A 413 14.03 -3.77 32.94
N ASP A 414 13.46 -4.31 34.02
CA ASP A 414 14.20 -4.76 35.19
C ASP A 414 14.71 -6.22 35.07
N LEU A 415 14.07 -7.06 34.25
CA LEU A 415 14.47 -8.45 34.00
C LEU A 415 15.54 -8.60 32.90
N TRP A 416 15.56 -7.69 31.92
CA TRP A 416 16.48 -7.74 30.77
C TRP A 416 17.98 -7.91 31.11
N PRO A 417 18.54 -7.27 32.15
CA PRO A 417 19.97 -7.41 32.48
C PRO A 417 20.37 -8.77 33.09
N HIS A 418 19.41 -9.52 33.64
CA HIS A 418 19.65 -10.75 34.41
C HIS A 418 19.10 -12.00 33.74
N ALA A 419 18.55 -11.88 32.52
CA ALA A 419 17.99 -12.99 31.77
C ALA A 419 19.07 -14.06 31.50
N PRO A 420 19.04 -15.22 32.17
CA PRO A 420 20.07 -16.25 32.02
C PRO A 420 19.94 -16.98 30.67
N ASP A 421 18.79 -16.87 30.01
CA ASP A 421 18.38 -17.75 28.92
C ASP A 421 18.49 -17.10 27.53
N GLU A 422 19.03 -17.84 26.56
CA GLU A 422 19.13 -17.43 25.15
C GLU A 422 17.74 -17.26 24.53
N GLN A 423 16.78 -18.09 24.96
CA GLN A 423 15.38 -18.01 24.55
C GLN A 423 14.68 -16.73 25.05
N LEU A 424 15.03 -16.27 26.25
CA LEU A 424 14.45 -15.08 26.87
C LEU A 424 14.92 -13.77 26.21
N ARG A 425 16.19 -13.72 25.81
CA ARG A 425 16.73 -12.61 25.00
C ARG A 425 16.07 -12.54 23.63
N GLU A 426 15.84 -13.68 22.99
CA GLU A 426 15.17 -13.77 21.69
C GLU A 426 13.67 -13.41 21.79
N PHE A 427 12.97 -13.86 22.83
CA PHE A 427 11.57 -13.48 23.08
C PHE A 427 11.42 -11.98 23.33
N THR A 428 12.27 -11.40 24.17
CA THR A 428 12.24 -9.96 24.48
C THR A 428 12.65 -9.12 23.26
N ARG A 429 13.61 -9.59 22.44
CA ARG A 429 13.94 -8.98 21.14
C ARG A 429 12.72 -8.96 20.22
N ARG A 430 11.99 -10.07 20.10
CA ARG A 430 10.76 -10.16 19.30
C ARG A 430 9.67 -9.23 19.83
N LEU A 431 9.55 -9.10 21.15
CA LEU A 431 8.57 -8.20 21.80
C LEU A 431 8.91 -6.72 21.62
N ALA A 432 10.19 -6.36 21.76
CA ALA A 432 10.66 -5.00 21.50
C ALA A 432 10.43 -4.62 20.03
N LEU A 433 10.71 -5.54 19.09
CA LEU A 433 10.40 -5.35 17.66
C LEU A 433 8.89 -5.14 17.43
N LYS A 434 8.04 -5.93 18.10
CA LYS A 434 6.56 -5.81 18.08
C LYS A 434 6.07 -4.44 18.56
N ILE A 435 6.65 -3.89 19.63
CA ILE A 435 6.26 -2.58 20.19
C ILE A 435 6.76 -1.44 19.29
N VAL A 436 7.98 -1.54 18.76
CA VAL A 436 8.57 -0.55 17.84
C VAL A 436 7.76 -0.44 16.54
N ILE A 437 7.34 -1.57 15.97
CA ILE A 437 6.47 -1.59 14.77
C ILE A 437 5.11 -0.95 15.08
N ARG A 438 4.53 -1.26 16.24
CA ARG A 438 3.23 -0.69 16.67
C ARG A 438 3.28 0.83 16.84
N LEU A 439 4.34 1.37 17.46
CA LEU A 439 4.53 2.82 17.62
C LEU A 439 4.88 3.52 16.29
N ALA A 440 5.64 2.87 15.42
CA ALA A 440 5.96 3.39 14.09
C ALA A 440 4.71 3.54 13.19
N ARG A 441 3.70 2.68 13.35
CA ARG A 441 2.42 2.76 12.60
C ARG A 441 1.48 3.86 13.10
N GLN A 442 1.65 4.34 14.34
CA GLN A 442 0.86 5.46 14.89
C GLN A 442 1.46 6.82 14.55
N SER A 443 2.74 6.85 14.16
CA SER A 443 3.33 8.04 13.57
C SER A 443 2.75 8.20 12.16
N PRO A 444 2.27 9.40 11.78
CA PRO A 444 1.72 9.62 10.46
C PRO A 444 2.75 9.17 9.42
N THR A 445 2.31 8.26 8.57
CA THR A 445 3.00 7.79 7.36
C THR A 445 3.84 8.93 6.76
N PRO A 446 5.12 8.70 6.42
CA PRO A 446 5.88 9.70 5.68
C PRO A 446 5.08 10.03 4.42
N ILE A 447 4.64 11.27 4.34
CA ILE A 447 3.89 11.81 3.20
C ILE A 447 4.70 11.47 1.94
N PRO A 448 4.16 10.66 1.01
CA PRO A 448 4.81 10.47 -0.27
C PRO A 448 4.82 11.83 -0.99
N GLY A 449 6.02 12.35 -1.31
CA GLY A 449 6.14 13.48 -2.24
C GLY A 449 6.79 14.77 -1.74
N ARG A 450 7.84 14.72 -0.91
CA ARG A 450 8.75 15.87 -0.75
C ARG A 450 10.19 15.51 -1.11
N GLY A 451 10.47 15.52 -2.41
CA GLY A 451 11.82 15.57 -2.98
C GLY A 451 11.82 16.52 -4.17
N GLN A 452 12.93 17.19 -4.45
CA GLN A 452 13.05 17.98 -5.68
C GLN A 452 13.34 17.03 -6.84
N LEU A 453 12.65 17.20 -7.95
CA LEU A 453 13.03 16.57 -9.22
C LEU A 453 14.42 17.09 -9.61
N ARG A 454 15.38 16.18 -9.78
CA ARG A 454 16.72 16.47 -10.27
C ARG A 454 17.09 15.43 -11.31
N SER A 455 17.81 15.84 -12.34
CA SER A 455 18.43 14.87 -13.23
C SER A 455 19.65 14.25 -12.56
N VAL A 456 19.65 12.93 -12.52
CA VAL A 456 20.73 12.07 -12.02
C VAL A 456 21.10 11.09 -13.13
N ARG A 457 22.30 10.51 -13.06
CA ARG A 457 22.69 9.44 -13.99
C ARG A 457 21.84 8.20 -13.76
N TYR A 458 21.49 7.52 -14.85
CA TYR A 458 20.69 6.31 -14.83
C TYR A 458 21.41 5.21 -14.04
N ARG A 459 20.69 4.64 -13.07
CA ARG A 459 21.15 3.53 -12.21
C ARG A 459 20.07 2.46 -12.09
N PHE A 460 19.40 2.15 -13.20
CA PHE A 460 18.40 1.07 -13.31
C PHE A 460 17.15 1.21 -12.41
N ASN A 461 16.84 2.43 -11.94
CA ASN A 461 15.79 2.69 -10.96
C ASN A 461 14.75 3.74 -11.40
N SER A 462 14.76 4.18 -12.67
CA SER A 462 13.85 5.23 -13.14
C SER A 462 13.62 5.18 -14.66
N ASP A 463 12.36 5.36 -15.05
CA ASP A 463 11.89 5.38 -16.43
C ASP A 463 11.72 6.81 -17.00
N ASP A 464 11.90 7.87 -16.18
CA ASP A 464 11.70 9.26 -16.60
C ASP A 464 13.02 9.85 -17.14
N LEU A 465 13.30 9.65 -18.43
CA LEU A 465 14.51 10.12 -19.10
C LEU A 465 14.55 11.66 -19.22
N ASP A 466 15.65 12.26 -18.76
CA ASP A 466 15.95 13.67 -19.04
C ASP A 466 16.56 13.78 -20.44
N LEU A 467 15.68 13.88 -21.44
CA LEU A 467 16.05 13.84 -22.85
C LEU A 467 17.09 14.90 -23.21
N ASP A 468 16.93 16.13 -22.74
CA ASP A 468 17.85 17.24 -23.09
C ASP A 468 19.28 16.92 -22.65
N ARG A 469 19.44 16.50 -21.39
CA ARG A 469 20.74 16.21 -20.78
C ARG A 469 21.37 14.92 -21.29
N THR A 470 20.53 13.93 -21.58
CA THR A 470 20.96 12.68 -22.21
C THR A 470 21.46 12.93 -23.62
N LEU A 471 20.73 13.71 -24.41
CA LEU A 471 21.12 14.08 -25.78
C LEU A 471 22.43 14.87 -25.80
N GLU A 472 22.64 15.78 -24.85
CA GLU A 472 23.92 16.49 -24.68
C GLU A 472 25.08 15.55 -24.34
N GLU A 473 24.86 14.56 -23.46
CA GLU A 473 25.91 13.64 -22.96
C GLU A 473 26.29 12.57 -23.98
N ILE A 474 25.34 12.10 -24.79
CA ILE A 474 25.59 11.09 -25.84
C ILE A 474 25.96 11.73 -27.19
N ALA A 475 25.76 13.04 -27.36
CA ALA A 475 26.15 13.75 -28.57
C ALA A 475 27.67 13.65 -28.77
N GLY A 476 28.09 12.89 -29.78
CA GLY A 476 29.50 12.69 -30.13
C GLY A 476 30.11 11.38 -29.59
N LYS A 477 29.37 10.57 -28.84
CA LYS A 477 29.79 9.21 -28.44
C LYS A 477 29.28 8.20 -29.48
N ALA A 478 30.21 7.46 -30.10
CA ALA A 478 29.86 6.43 -31.08
C ALA A 478 29.14 5.22 -30.46
N TYR A 479 29.37 4.98 -29.17
CA TYR A 479 28.76 3.90 -28.39
C TYR A 479 28.45 4.43 -26.97
N PRO A 480 27.23 4.91 -26.71
CA PRO A 480 26.84 5.33 -25.36
C PRO A 480 26.71 4.13 -24.42
N GLU A 481 27.22 4.28 -23.20
CA GLU A 481 27.10 3.32 -22.10
C GLU A 481 25.87 3.63 -21.23
N TYR A 482 25.43 2.67 -20.40
CA TYR A 482 24.18 2.81 -19.63
C TYR A 482 24.19 3.99 -18.64
N ASP A 483 25.35 4.43 -18.16
CA ASP A 483 25.48 5.57 -17.25
C ASP A 483 25.60 6.93 -17.97
N ASP A 484 25.63 6.93 -19.31
CA ASP A 484 25.54 8.14 -20.14
C ASP A 484 24.11 8.68 -20.24
N PHE A 485 23.11 7.89 -19.80
CA PHE A 485 21.72 8.29 -19.78
C PHE A 485 21.40 9.04 -18.49
N TRP A 486 20.65 10.14 -18.62
CA TRP A 486 20.18 10.93 -17.49
C TRP A 486 18.70 10.70 -17.27
N VAL A 487 18.29 10.56 -16.01
CA VAL A 487 16.90 10.36 -15.59
C VAL A 487 16.50 11.39 -14.54
N ARG A 488 15.23 11.77 -14.52
CA ARG A 488 14.65 12.69 -13.56
C ARG A 488 14.15 11.91 -12.35
N GLU A 489 14.85 12.05 -11.24
CA GLU A 489 14.47 11.42 -9.99
C GLU A 489 14.10 12.48 -8.94
N ARG A 490 13.14 12.15 -8.07
CA ARG A 490 12.86 12.96 -6.89
C ARG A 490 13.89 12.69 -5.81
N VAL A 491 14.98 13.45 -5.84
CA VAL A 491 16.05 13.35 -4.86
C VAL A 491 15.59 13.97 -3.55
N ARG A 492 15.46 13.12 -2.52
CA ARG A 492 15.23 13.55 -1.13
C ARG A 492 16.57 14.03 -0.55
N THR A 493 16.59 15.18 0.11
CA THR A 493 17.77 15.58 0.89
C THR A 493 17.86 14.65 2.10
N ARG A 494 18.85 13.73 2.11
CA ARG A 494 19.16 12.92 3.28
C ARG A 494 19.52 13.83 4.45
N ARG A 495 18.87 13.63 5.58
CA ARG A 495 19.18 14.33 6.83
C ARG A 495 19.99 13.39 7.72
N THR A 496 20.84 13.96 8.57
CA THR A 496 21.52 13.21 9.62
C THR A 496 20.85 13.51 10.95
N TRP A 497 20.41 12.47 11.63
CA TRP A 497 19.76 12.54 12.93
C TRP A 497 20.73 12.07 14.02
N VAL A 498 20.77 12.75 15.16
CA VAL A 498 21.53 12.30 16.32
C VAL A 498 20.55 12.18 17.49
N LEU A 499 20.36 10.95 17.96
CA LEU A 499 19.46 10.62 19.06
C LEU A 499 20.27 10.56 20.35
N LEU A 500 20.07 11.53 21.23
CA LEU A 500 20.73 11.61 22.54
C LEU A 500 19.80 11.02 23.61
N LEU A 501 20.28 10.05 24.38
CA LEU A 501 19.50 9.36 25.41
C LEU A 501 20.21 9.43 26.77
N ASP A 502 19.54 10.05 27.74
CA ASP A 502 20.03 10.15 29.12
C ASP A 502 19.87 8.79 29.82
N VAL A 503 20.95 8.29 30.42
CA VAL A 503 20.95 7.06 31.23
C VAL A 503 21.40 7.31 32.68
N SER A 504 21.42 8.58 33.11
CA SER A 504 21.83 8.98 34.46
C SER A 504 20.80 8.57 35.52
N GLY A 505 21.30 8.27 36.71
CA GLY A 505 20.61 8.11 38.01
C GLY A 505 19.13 7.69 38.03
N SER A 506 18.24 8.58 37.56
CA SER A 506 16.78 8.48 37.55
C SER A 506 16.16 7.70 36.37
N MET A 507 16.95 7.38 35.34
CA MET A 507 16.54 6.66 34.12
C MET A 507 16.63 5.13 34.31
N ARG A 508 15.60 4.52 34.90
CA ARG A 508 15.52 3.07 35.19
C ARG A 508 14.15 2.47 34.82
N GLY A 509 14.07 1.15 34.74
CA GLY A 509 12.84 0.39 34.47
C GLY A 509 12.08 0.89 33.24
N ALA A 510 10.79 1.17 33.40
CA ALA A 510 9.92 1.66 32.33
C ALA A 510 10.43 2.94 31.62
N LYS A 511 11.12 3.86 32.31
CA LYS A 511 11.61 5.10 31.70
C LYS A 511 12.70 4.85 30.67
N LEU A 512 13.63 3.96 30.99
CA LEU A 512 14.71 3.56 30.09
C LEU A 512 14.15 2.78 28.90
N MET A 513 13.22 1.86 29.15
CA MET A 513 12.56 1.07 28.11
C MET A 513 11.73 1.95 27.16
N ASN A 514 10.96 2.90 27.69
CA ASN A 514 10.20 3.85 26.87
C ASN A 514 11.10 4.74 26.02
N ALA A 515 12.24 5.19 26.57
CA ALA A 515 13.21 5.98 25.81
C ALA A 515 13.86 5.14 24.70
N ALA A 516 14.21 3.87 24.98
CA ALA A 516 14.75 2.95 23.99
C ALA A 516 13.74 2.64 22.87
N LEU A 517 12.46 2.43 23.22
CA LEU A 517 11.38 2.22 22.27
C LEU A 517 11.12 3.46 21.40
N ALA A 518 11.17 4.66 21.98
CA ALA A 518 11.04 5.90 21.23
C ALA A 518 12.20 6.09 20.23
N VAL A 519 13.44 5.82 20.66
CA VAL A 519 14.63 5.84 19.78
C VAL A 519 14.49 4.82 18.66
N ALA A 520 14.05 3.60 18.96
CA ALA A 520 13.87 2.55 17.96
C ALA A 520 12.73 2.86 16.97
N SER A 521 11.62 3.46 17.44
CA SER A 521 10.53 3.94 16.58
C SER A 521 10.98 5.08 15.68
N LEU A 522 11.74 6.04 16.21
CA LEU A 522 12.33 7.13 15.44
C LEU A 522 13.30 6.58 14.40
N ALA A 523 14.23 5.71 14.79
CA ALA A 523 15.17 5.02 13.90
C ALA A 523 14.45 4.28 12.75
N ARG A 524 13.28 3.67 13.02
CA ARG A 524 12.45 3.01 11.99
C ARG A 524 11.78 4.01 11.04
N SER A 525 11.39 5.18 11.53
CA SER A 525 10.75 6.24 10.73
C SER A 525 11.74 7.02 9.84
N ILE A 526 13.03 6.98 10.18
CA ILE A 526 14.13 7.67 9.48
C ILE A 526 15.03 6.69 8.71
N GLN A 527 14.52 5.51 8.31
CA GLN A 527 15.30 4.46 7.65
C GLN A 527 16.05 4.90 6.38
N ASP A 528 15.56 5.94 5.69
CA ASP A 528 16.19 6.49 4.47
C ASP A 528 17.24 7.58 4.77
N ASP A 529 17.36 7.99 6.04
CA ASP A 529 18.23 9.05 6.55
C ASP A 529 19.37 8.46 7.43
N HIS A 530 20.48 9.17 7.54
CA HIS A 530 21.58 8.77 8.43
C HIS A 530 21.17 9.01 9.88
N PHE A 531 21.51 8.11 10.81
CA PHE A 531 21.25 8.35 12.23
C PHE A 531 22.32 7.79 13.17
N ALA A 532 22.64 8.57 14.20
CA ALA A 532 23.49 8.17 15.32
C ALA A 532 22.66 8.04 16.61
N VAL A 533 23.11 7.19 17.53
CA VAL A 533 22.54 7.05 18.87
C VAL A 533 23.66 7.22 19.89
N VAL A 534 23.50 8.16 20.82
CA VAL A 534 24.48 8.47 21.87
C VAL A 534 23.80 8.40 23.23
N LEU A 535 24.34 7.57 24.12
CA LEU A 535 23.97 7.56 25.53
C LEU A 535 24.81 8.58 26.28
N PHE A 536 24.24 9.26 27.28
CA PHE A 536 25.01 10.16 28.14
C PHE A 536 24.61 10.04 29.62
N TRP A 537 25.59 10.24 30.48
CA TRP A 537 25.52 10.34 31.94
C TRP A 537 26.60 11.35 32.39
N ARG A 538 27.37 11.04 33.44
CA ARG A 538 28.65 11.72 33.74
C ARG A 538 29.63 11.66 32.56
N ASP A 539 29.58 10.60 31.75
CA ASP A 539 30.34 10.41 30.50
C ASP A 539 29.37 10.17 29.33
N ALA A 540 29.86 9.93 28.11
CA ALA A 540 28.99 9.61 26.96
C ALA A 540 29.48 8.40 26.16
N ALA A 541 28.56 7.62 25.60
CA ALA A 541 28.86 6.47 24.75
C ALA A 541 28.08 6.52 23.44
N VAL A 542 28.78 6.43 22.31
CA VAL A 542 28.15 6.32 20.99
C VAL A 542 27.78 4.86 20.75
N LEU A 543 26.49 4.54 20.73
CA LEU A 543 26.02 3.18 20.43
C LEU A 543 25.99 2.89 18.94
N LYS A 544 25.71 3.92 18.13
CA LYS A 544 25.69 3.83 16.67
C LYS A 544 26.13 5.16 16.07
N SER A 545 27.05 5.12 15.11
CA SER A 545 27.47 6.26 14.30
C SER A 545 26.47 6.55 13.17
N ALA A 546 26.44 7.79 12.70
CA ALA A 546 25.58 8.21 11.59
C ALA A 546 26.08 7.71 10.22
N THR A 547 27.38 7.46 10.10
CA THR A 547 28.07 7.00 8.89
C THR A 547 28.49 5.55 9.07
N GLN A 548 28.36 4.74 8.01
CA GLN A 548 28.73 3.32 8.00
C GLN A 548 30.23 3.07 7.76
N ASP A 549 31.07 4.08 7.92
CA ASP A 549 32.53 3.96 7.87
C ASP A 549 33.08 4.12 9.30
N GLU A 550 33.58 3.00 9.82
CA GLU A 550 34.41 2.76 11.03
C GLU A 550 33.89 3.19 12.42
#